data_AF-A0A4Q0PP03-F1
#
_entry.id   AF-A0A4Q0PP03-F1
#
_cell.length_a   1.000
_cell.length_b   1.000
_cell.length_c   1.000
_cell.angle_alpha   90.00
_cell.angle_beta   90.00
_cell.angle_gamma   90.00
#
_symmetry.space_group_name_H-M   'P 1'
#
loop_
_entity.id
_entity.type
_entity.pdbx_description
1 polymer ?
#
loop_
_entity_poly.entity_id
_entity_poly.type
_entity_poly.pdbx_seq_one_letter_code
_entity_poly.pdbx_strand_id
1 'polypeptide(L)'
;MSSVLLMLSCTDLEEETFGSLSPDNFYNTEEEALASVVGIYQQLSYVQSIGDPWRIAEFGTDEFIVPGRASGGWFDQNNIDIIKHQVEATNATTGRA
;
A
#
# COMPACT_ATOMS: atom_id res chain seq x y z
N MET A 1 50.61 -39.48 -14.70
CA MET A 1 50.88 -38.21 -13.96
C MET A 1 50.39 -37.09 -14.85
N SER A 2 49.19 -36.59 -14.58
CA SER A 2 48.89 -35.52 -13.62
C SER A 2 48.86 -34.19 -14.36
N SER A 3 47.66 -33.69 -14.61
CA SER A 3 47.37 -32.29 -14.87
C SER A 3 45.98 -31.99 -14.31
N VAL A 4 45.93 -31.75 -13.00
CA VAL A 4 44.75 -31.18 -12.33
C VAL A 4 44.89 -29.67 -12.44
N LEU A 5 44.09 -29.06 -13.32
CA LEU A 5 43.95 -27.60 -13.41
C LEU A 5 43.01 -27.17 -12.26
N LEU A 6 43.56 -26.87 -11.09
CA LEU A 6 42.80 -26.29 -9.98
C LEU A 6 42.49 -24.83 -10.34
N MET A 7 41.24 -24.58 -10.69
CA MET A 7 40.70 -23.24 -10.84
C MET A 7 40.76 -22.51 -9.49
N LEU A 8 41.74 -21.61 -9.34
CA LEU A 8 41.80 -20.64 -8.25
C LEU A 8 40.64 -19.64 -8.43
N SER A 9 39.47 -20.00 -7.90
CA SER A 9 38.31 -19.11 -7.82
C SER A 9 38.51 -18.13 -6.65
N CYS A 10 39.05 -16.94 -6.92
CA CYS A 10 39.11 -15.80 -5.99
C CYS A 10 37.86 -14.91 -6.07
N THR A 11 36.72 -15.45 -6.48
CA THR A 11 35.47 -14.68 -6.54
C THR A 11 34.95 -14.49 -5.12
N ASP A 12 34.81 -13.24 -4.69
CA ASP A 12 34.05 -12.89 -3.49
C ASP A 12 32.58 -13.24 -3.76
N LEU A 13 32.05 -14.17 -2.97
CA LEU A 13 30.72 -14.78 -3.12
C LEU A 13 29.76 -14.31 -2.03
N GLU A 14 30.19 -13.37 -1.17
CA GLU A 14 29.28 -12.76 -0.20
C GLU A 14 28.36 -11.74 -0.90
N GLU A 15 27.08 -11.80 -0.58
CA GLU A 15 26.08 -10.87 -1.08
C GLU A 15 26.26 -9.52 -0.38
N GLU A 16 26.73 -8.50 -1.10
CA GLU A 16 26.68 -7.14 -0.61
C GLU A 16 25.22 -6.68 -0.54
N THR A 17 24.69 -6.60 0.69
CA THR A 17 23.33 -6.14 0.95
C THR A 17 23.25 -4.63 0.89
N PHE A 18 23.04 -4.09 -0.31
CA PHE A 18 22.61 -2.70 -0.47
C PHE A 18 21.09 -2.63 -0.29
N GLY A 19 20.59 -1.83 0.66
CA GLY A 19 19.17 -1.43 0.64
C GLY A 19 18.38 -1.51 1.94
N SER A 20 19.00 -1.78 3.09
CA SER A 20 18.30 -1.56 4.36
C SER A 20 18.45 -0.10 4.80
N LEU A 21 17.49 0.73 4.41
CA LEU A 21 17.35 2.10 4.93
C LEU A 21 16.66 2.02 6.29
N SER A 22 17.36 2.44 7.33
CA SER A 22 16.82 2.58 8.69
C SER A 22 16.97 4.03 9.15
N PRO A 23 16.22 4.44 10.19
CA PRO A 23 16.45 5.73 10.82
C PRO A 23 17.89 5.94 11.32
N ASP A 24 18.63 4.86 11.59
CA ASP A 24 20.00 4.92 12.11
C ASP A 24 21.06 5.18 11.02
N ASN A 25 20.74 4.89 9.75
CA ASN A 25 21.69 4.96 8.63
C ASN A 25 21.21 5.81 7.44
N PHE A 26 20.02 6.40 7.53
CA PHE A 26 19.39 7.26 6.52
C PHE A 26 18.90 8.56 7.17
N TYR A 27 18.49 9.56 6.38
CA TYR A 27 18.03 10.90 6.85
C TYR A 27 19.14 11.83 7.37
N ASN A 28 20.40 11.61 7.01
CA ASN A 28 21.52 12.43 7.47
C ASN A 28 21.69 13.72 6.66
N THR A 29 21.17 13.75 5.43
CA THR A 29 21.18 14.93 4.56
C THR A 29 19.78 15.37 4.17
N GLU A 30 19.65 16.60 3.68
CA GLU A 30 18.39 17.12 3.15
C GLU A 30 17.90 16.28 1.97
N GLU A 31 18.80 15.83 1.08
CA GLU A 31 18.46 15.01 -0.08
C GLU A 31 17.94 13.62 0.34
N GLU A 32 18.55 12.99 1.34
CA GLU A 32 18.08 11.72 1.89
C GLU A 32 16.69 11.86 2.52
N ALA A 33 16.50 12.93 3.29
CA ALA A 33 15.20 13.26 3.87
C ALA A 33 14.15 13.52 2.78
N LEU A 34 14.48 14.27 1.74
CA LEU A 34 13.58 14.55 0.62
C LEU A 34 13.23 13.27 -0.15
N ALA A 35 14.20 12.38 -0.39
CA ALA A 35 13.98 11.10 -1.07
C ALA A 35 12.98 10.22 -0.31
N SER A 36 12.98 10.27 1.03
CA SER A 36 12.00 9.53 1.85
C SER A 36 10.55 9.97 1.62
N VAL A 37 10.35 11.25 1.29
CA VAL A 37 9.01 11.82 1.08
C VAL A 37 8.34 11.24 -0.16
N VAL A 38 9.12 10.78 -1.15
CA VAL A 38 8.59 10.07 -2.33
C VAL A 38 7.80 8.83 -1.93
N GLY A 39 8.31 8.05 -0.97
CA GLY A 39 7.61 6.86 -0.46
C GLY A 39 6.29 7.24 0.23
N ILE A 40 6.27 8.34 0.98
CA ILE A 40 5.06 8.85 1.63
C ILE A 40 4.01 9.24 0.58
N TYR A 41 4.40 10.02 -0.44
CA TYR A 41 3.48 10.40 -1.52
C TYR A 41 3.00 9.21 -2.34
N GLN A 42 3.85 8.20 -2.54
CA GLN A 42 3.43 6.95 -3.17
C GLN A 42 2.37 6.23 -2.31
N GLN A 43 2.50 6.21 -0.99
CA GLN A 43 1.47 5.62 -0.12
C GLN A 43 0.18 6.44 -0.11
N LEU A 44 0.30 7.77 -0.04
CA LEU A 44 -0.85 8.68 -0.18
C LEU A 44 -1.60 8.44 -1.50
N SER A 45 -0.89 7.96 -2.53
CA SER A 45 -1.48 7.68 -3.82
C SER A 45 -2.57 6.60 -3.81
N TYR A 46 -2.59 5.74 -2.79
CA TYR A 46 -3.63 4.73 -2.59
C TYR A 46 -4.89 5.29 -1.91
N VAL A 47 -4.76 6.40 -1.18
CA VAL A 47 -5.87 7.01 -0.42
C VAL A 47 -6.62 8.08 -1.23
N GLN A 48 -5.93 8.74 -2.17
CA GLN A 48 -6.51 9.83 -2.98
C GLN A 48 -7.63 9.40 -3.96
N SER A 49 -7.80 8.09 -4.19
CA SER A 49 -8.83 7.58 -5.11
C SER A 49 -10.21 7.53 -4.44
N ILE A 50 -11.27 7.25 -5.22
CA ILE A 50 -12.59 6.88 -4.66
C ILE A 50 -12.52 5.45 -4.11
N GLY A 51 -11.66 5.25 -3.10
CA GLY A 51 -11.39 4.02 -2.37
C GLY A 51 -12.15 3.95 -1.05
N ASP A 52 -11.80 2.99 -0.20
CA ASP A 52 -12.52 2.77 1.06
C ASP A 52 -12.47 3.97 2.03
N PRO A 53 -11.32 4.67 2.24
CA PRO A 53 -11.27 5.87 3.09
C PRO A 53 -12.20 7.00 2.63
N TRP A 54 -12.31 7.22 1.32
CA TRP A 54 -13.21 8.23 0.76
C TRP A 54 -14.68 7.79 0.95
N ARG A 55 -15.00 6.52 0.68
CA ARG A 55 -16.37 6.00 0.79
C ARG A 55 -16.93 6.13 2.20
N ILE A 56 -16.15 5.82 3.22
CA ILE A 56 -16.62 5.94 4.61
C ILE A 56 -16.90 7.39 5.02
N ALA A 57 -16.16 8.35 4.46
CA ALA A 57 -16.32 9.77 4.75
C ALA A 57 -17.56 10.36 4.08
N GLU A 58 -17.98 9.79 2.94
CA GLU A 58 -18.96 10.41 2.04
C GLU A 58 -20.29 9.68 2.02
N PHE A 59 -20.28 8.34 2.00
CA PHE A 59 -21.52 7.56 1.86
C PHE A 59 -22.43 7.64 3.09
N GLY A 60 -21.89 7.96 4.26
CA GLY A 60 -22.68 8.23 5.46
C GLY A 60 -23.23 9.66 5.53
N THR A 61 -23.06 10.47 4.49
CA THR A 61 -23.57 11.85 4.43
C THR A 61 -24.80 11.95 3.52
N ASP A 62 -25.38 13.15 3.42
CA ASP A 62 -26.42 13.47 2.46
C ASP A 62 -25.88 13.93 1.08
N GLU A 63 -24.55 13.97 0.90
CA GLU A 63 -23.91 14.53 -0.30
C GLU A 63 -23.81 13.54 -1.46
N PHE A 64 -23.69 12.24 -1.18
CA PHE A 64 -23.46 11.23 -2.21
C PHE A 64 -24.18 9.90 -1.97
N ILE A 65 -24.67 9.27 -3.04
CA ILE A 65 -25.25 7.93 -3.00
C ILE A 65 -24.75 7.08 -4.17
N VAL A 66 -24.36 5.83 -3.88
CA VAL A 66 -24.04 4.82 -4.90
C VAL A 66 -25.03 3.68 -4.83
N PRO A 67 -26.11 3.73 -5.64
CA PRO A 67 -27.05 2.63 -5.72
C PRO A 67 -26.45 1.46 -6.49
N GLY A 68 -26.75 0.24 -6.05
CA GLY A 68 -26.48 -0.95 -6.85
C GLY A 68 -27.29 -0.94 -8.14
N ARG A 69 -26.68 -1.39 -9.26
CA ARG A 69 -27.41 -1.50 -10.53
C ARG A 69 -28.29 -2.74 -10.51
N ALA A 70 -29.48 -2.67 -11.10
CA ALA A 70 -30.39 -3.82 -11.22
C ALA A 70 -29.76 -5.01 -11.97
N SER A 71 -28.77 -4.76 -12.82
CA SER A 71 -28.00 -5.79 -13.54
C SER A 71 -26.88 -6.44 -12.70
N GLY A 72 -26.77 -6.14 -11.40
CA GLY A 72 -25.79 -6.73 -10.48
C GLY A 72 -24.40 -6.09 -10.46
N GLY A 73 -24.15 -5.06 -11.27
CA GLY A 73 -22.90 -4.26 -11.15
C GLY A 73 -22.95 -3.31 -9.96
N TRP A 74 -21.81 -2.71 -9.55
CA TRP A 74 -21.65 -1.69 -8.49
C TRP A 74 -22.33 -1.93 -7.13
N PHE A 75 -23.06 -3.04 -6.95
CA PHE A 75 -23.71 -3.40 -5.70
C PHE A 75 -22.67 -3.96 -4.73
N ASP A 76 -22.56 -3.31 -3.57
CA ASP A 76 -21.77 -3.79 -2.44
C ASP A 76 -22.56 -3.52 -1.16
N GLN A 77 -22.90 -4.60 -0.44
CA GLN A 77 -23.70 -4.51 0.78
C GLN A 77 -23.03 -3.63 1.84
N ASN A 78 -21.70 -3.67 1.96
CA ASN A 78 -20.99 -2.87 2.96
C ASN A 78 -21.17 -1.36 2.72
N ASN A 79 -21.20 -0.95 1.46
CA ASN A 79 -21.44 0.45 1.08
C ASN A 79 -22.89 0.85 1.32
N ILE A 80 -23.84 -0.05 1.02
CA ILE A 80 -25.26 0.18 1.31
C ILE A 80 -25.51 0.32 2.82
N ASP A 81 -24.84 -0.47 3.64
CA ASP A 81 -24.96 -0.41 5.09
C ASP A 81 -24.42 0.92 5.64
N ILE A 82 -23.34 1.46 5.06
CA ILE A 82 -22.83 2.80 5.38
C ILE A 82 -23.87 3.87 5.03
N ILE A 83 -24.43 3.83 3.80
CA ILE A 83 -25.47 4.77 3.33
C ILE A 83 -26.72 4.75 4.22
N LYS A 84 -27.07 3.57 4.74
CA LYS A 84 -28.25 3.40 5.59
C LYS A 84 -27.97 3.62 7.08
N HIS A 85 -26.72 3.91 7.46
CA HIS A 85 -26.30 3.97 8.87
C HIS A 85 -26.58 2.69 9.67
N GLN A 86 -26.39 1.53 9.03
CA GLN A 86 -26.58 0.19 9.60
C GLN A 86 -25.26 -0.60 9.60
N VAL A 87 -24.16 0.07 9.93
CA VAL A 87 -22.81 -0.50 9.87
C VAL A 87 -22.57 -1.44 11.05
N GLU A 88 -22.24 -2.70 10.75
CA GLU A 88 -21.84 -3.71 11.72
C GLU A 88 -20.31 -3.75 11.91
N ALA A 89 -19.82 -4.28 13.04
CA ALA A 89 -18.39 -4.40 13.32
C ALA A 89 -17.61 -5.25 12.29
N THR A 90 -18.31 -6.06 11.50
CA THR A 90 -17.72 -6.90 10.44
C THR A 90 -17.75 -6.23 9.06
N ASN A 91 -18.17 -4.97 8.95
CA ASN A 91 -18.24 -4.27 7.67
C ASN A 91 -16.84 -4.10 7.05
N ALA A 92 -16.64 -4.74 5.89
CA ALA A 92 -15.32 -4.85 5.29
C ALA A 92 -14.83 -3.53 4.69
N THR A 93 -15.74 -2.62 4.28
CA THR A 93 -15.34 -1.29 3.80
C THR A 93 -14.76 -0.46 4.94
N THR A 94 -15.36 -0.52 6.14
CA THR A 94 -14.80 0.18 7.32
C THR A 94 -13.51 -0.44 7.83
N GLY A 95 -13.33 -1.76 7.72
CA GLY A 95 -12.10 -2.42 8.18
C GLY A 95 -10.89 -2.27 7.26
N ARG A 96 -11.09 -1.82 6.02
CA ARG A 96 -10.01 -1.58 5.03
C ARG A 96 -9.67 -0.09 4.87
N ALA A 97 -10.54 0.79 5.37
CA ALA A 97 -10.30 2.23 5.43
C ALA A 97 -9.33 2.56 6.57
#